data_AF-A0A973FLV0-F1
#
_entry.id   AF-A0A973FLV0-F1
#
_cell.length_a   1.000
_cell.length_b   1.000
_cell.length_c   1.000
_cell.angle_alpha   90.00
_cell.angle_beta   90.00
_cell.angle_gamma   90.00
#
_symmetry.space_group_name_H-M   'P 1'
#
loop_
_entity.id
_entity.type
_entity.pdbx_description
1 polymer ?
#
loop_
_entity_poly.entity_id
_entity_poly.type
_entity_poly.pdbx_seq_one_letter_code
_entity_poly.pdbx_strand_id
1 'polypeptide(L)'
;MHQVTTITASLQAATYDQNVRIGELSFFTTEQLDQASYAALLSGLAYLYDAFEQVLRDANDPPMQAIWGRELHKQPLLLQDAAAVAASARPVPAVTISAELLGEHLRLRAAHDPRSLLGSAYALATWYMGGPELSARLARALRLGGGAGLSYLDSFDSWGQAHWPTFAAQIEAVPLSAEGQQQVVAAAREVLDGIEQLLNQLHPLNESPASELVTLFNPLAGNHPISDDMEELKAALRAHQRMDQIFPYMELRYGIKGRKFSWSDGCWMISLTGEAQASVNQQVQWLARLLARRGMPQWFMECHLLFLADELNRVLPANRERYATLIETARFLATERSKYVNDTELGALDEAFYAQAGQEWHSWMPNCGGLIASAVADHLNGVPHALEAIEGWMTDPARFPAAWVDAARATIARAHALRGA
;
A
#
# COMPACT_ATOMS: atom_id res chain seq x y z
N MET A 1 -1.21 -3.77 -37.60
CA MET A 1 -1.48 -4.67 -36.46
C MET A 1 -0.56 -4.26 -35.34
N HIS A 2 -1.07 -3.61 -34.29
CA HIS A 2 -0.27 -3.37 -33.09
C HIS A 2 -0.02 -4.73 -32.44
N GLN A 3 1.25 -5.12 -32.26
CA GLN A 3 1.57 -6.29 -31.45
C GLN A 3 1.04 -6.02 -30.04
N VAL A 4 0.16 -6.90 -29.56
CA VAL A 4 -0.28 -6.86 -28.17
C VAL A 4 0.93 -7.23 -27.32
N THR A 5 1.40 -6.29 -26.50
CA THR A 5 2.48 -6.54 -25.54
C THR A 5 2.05 -7.63 -24.59
N THR A 6 2.90 -8.64 -24.39
CA THR A 6 2.62 -9.75 -23.48
C THR A 6 2.69 -9.28 -22.02
N ILE A 7 2.07 -10.00 -21.08
CA ILE A 7 2.07 -9.57 -19.66
C ILE A 7 3.47 -9.66 -19.05
N THR A 8 4.25 -10.67 -19.41
CA THR A 8 5.65 -10.83 -18.97
C THR A 8 6.55 -9.73 -19.52
N ALA A 9 6.36 -9.31 -20.77
CA ALA A 9 7.09 -8.16 -21.32
C ALA A 9 6.72 -6.85 -20.58
N SER A 10 5.45 -6.68 -20.26
CA SER A 10 4.98 -5.53 -19.46
C SER A 10 5.57 -5.56 -18.04
N LEU A 11 5.58 -6.71 -17.38
CA LEU A 11 6.19 -6.92 -16.06
C LEU A 11 7.69 -6.64 -16.08
N GLN A 12 8.41 -7.16 -17.07
CA GLN A 12 9.84 -6.91 -17.23
C GLN A 12 10.13 -5.43 -17.40
N ALA A 13 9.45 -4.76 -18.33
CA ALA A 13 9.63 -3.33 -18.57
C ALA A 13 9.27 -2.49 -17.34
N ALA A 14 8.22 -2.87 -16.63
CA ALA A 14 7.73 -2.11 -15.49
C ALA A 14 8.59 -2.26 -14.22
N THR A 15 9.36 -3.33 -14.10
CA THR A 15 10.14 -3.68 -12.89
C THR A 15 11.66 -3.61 -13.11
N TYR A 16 12.14 -3.38 -14.34
CA TYR A 16 13.57 -3.34 -14.66
C TYR A 16 14.36 -2.40 -13.75
N ASP A 17 13.97 -1.12 -13.67
CA ASP A 17 14.69 -0.11 -12.89
C ASP A 17 14.70 -0.44 -11.39
N GLN A 18 13.62 -1.02 -10.85
CA GLN A 18 13.55 -1.45 -9.46
C GLN A 18 14.54 -2.59 -9.19
N ASN A 19 14.59 -3.59 -10.07
CA ASN A 19 15.54 -4.71 -9.93
C ASN A 19 16.99 -4.25 -10.00
N VAL A 20 17.31 -3.30 -10.88
CA VAL A 20 18.65 -2.69 -10.95
C VAL A 20 18.99 -1.98 -9.64
N ARG A 21 18.11 -1.10 -9.14
CA ARG A 21 18.34 -0.39 -7.87
C ARG A 21 18.52 -1.36 -6.69
N ILE A 22 17.70 -2.40 -6.61
CA ILE A 22 17.82 -3.44 -5.58
C ILE A 22 19.20 -4.08 -5.64
N GLY A 23 19.69 -4.44 -6.83
CA GLY A 23 21.02 -5.04 -7.02
C GLY A 23 22.19 -4.13 -6.64
N GLU A 24 21.98 -2.81 -6.66
CA GLU A 24 22.99 -1.79 -6.32
C GLU A 24 23.04 -1.46 -4.81
N LEU A 25 22.08 -1.96 -4.01
CA LEU A 25 22.03 -1.70 -2.57
C LEU A 25 23.31 -2.15 -1.86
N SER A 26 23.73 -1.37 -0.85
CA SER A 26 24.94 -1.61 -0.06
C SER A 26 25.03 -3.00 0.55
N PHE A 27 23.88 -3.60 0.90
CA PHE A 27 23.79 -4.98 1.38
C PHE A 27 24.44 -5.98 0.42
N PHE A 28 24.25 -5.79 -0.90
CA PHE A 28 24.82 -6.65 -1.91
C PHE A 28 26.22 -6.22 -2.33
N THR A 29 26.52 -4.92 -2.34
CA THR A 29 27.77 -4.42 -2.93
C THR A 29 28.94 -4.35 -1.93
N THR A 30 28.69 -4.42 -0.63
CA THR A 30 29.74 -4.39 0.41
C THR A 30 30.66 -5.62 0.38
N GLU A 31 31.95 -5.41 0.67
CA GLU A 31 32.93 -6.50 0.82
C GLU A 31 32.82 -7.21 2.18
N GLN A 32 32.26 -6.53 3.19
CA GLN A 32 32.09 -7.05 4.53
C GLN A 32 30.63 -6.89 4.96
N LEU A 33 29.97 -8.02 5.19
CA LEU A 33 28.59 -8.06 5.66
C LEU A 33 28.55 -8.65 7.06
N ASP A 34 27.79 -8.00 7.95
CA ASP A 34 27.54 -8.51 9.28
C ASP A 34 26.63 -9.75 9.21
N GLN A 35 26.97 -10.80 9.97
CA GLN A 35 26.14 -12.01 10.03
C GLN A 35 24.76 -11.73 10.61
N ALA A 36 24.62 -10.75 11.49
CA ALA A 36 23.29 -10.33 11.96
C ALA A 36 22.43 -9.74 10.84
N SER A 37 23.01 -8.97 9.92
CA SER A 37 22.30 -8.46 8.74
C SER A 37 21.78 -9.58 7.86
N TYR A 38 22.59 -10.63 7.67
CA TYR A 38 22.18 -11.80 6.89
C TYR A 38 21.10 -12.63 7.61
N ALA A 39 21.24 -12.85 8.92
CA ALA A 39 20.19 -13.51 9.71
C ALA A 39 18.86 -12.74 9.67
N ALA A 40 18.93 -11.40 9.72
CA ALA A 40 17.76 -10.55 9.56
C ALA A 40 17.13 -10.63 8.16
N LEU A 41 17.95 -10.69 7.08
CA LEU A 41 17.45 -10.95 5.72
C LEU A 41 16.63 -12.23 5.67
N LEU A 42 17.21 -13.33 6.15
CA LEU A 42 16.59 -14.65 6.10
C LEU A 42 15.28 -14.67 6.88
N SER A 43 15.24 -14.01 8.03
CA SER A 43 14.04 -13.91 8.87
C SER A 43 12.94 -13.08 8.19
N GLY A 44 13.30 -11.93 7.61
CA GLY A 44 12.36 -11.07 6.88
C GLY A 44 11.80 -11.74 5.62
N LEU A 45 12.66 -12.41 4.85
CA LEU A 45 12.23 -13.19 3.68
C LEU A 45 11.39 -14.40 4.09
N ALA A 46 11.74 -15.11 5.17
CA ALA A 46 10.94 -16.25 5.64
C ALA A 46 9.50 -15.82 5.97
N TYR A 47 9.34 -14.67 6.62
CA TYR A 47 8.02 -14.09 6.87
C TYR A 47 7.31 -13.72 5.56
N LEU A 48 7.99 -13.05 4.63
CA LEU A 48 7.41 -12.65 3.34
C LEU A 48 6.91 -13.86 2.53
N TYR A 49 7.73 -14.89 2.39
CA TYR A 49 7.36 -16.10 1.67
C TYR A 49 6.24 -16.86 2.39
N ASP A 50 6.25 -16.94 3.73
CA ASP A 50 5.14 -17.53 4.48
C ASP A 50 3.82 -16.80 4.20
N ALA A 51 3.83 -15.46 4.30
CA ALA A 51 2.65 -14.64 4.04
C ALA A 51 2.16 -14.82 2.60
N PHE A 52 3.08 -14.82 1.62
CA PHE A 52 2.74 -15.03 0.21
C PHE A 52 2.15 -16.43 -0.05
N GLU A 53 2.82 -17.48 0.41
CA GLU A 53 2.36 -18.85 0.23
C GLU A 53 1.03 -19.11 0.96
N GLN A 54 0.82 -18.49 2.12
CA GLN A 54 -0.45 -18.56 2.83
C GLN A 54 -1.59 -17.90 2.04
N VAL A 55 -1.39 -16.69 1.50
CA VAL A 55 -2.44 -16.04 0.70
C VAL A 55 -2.75 -16.79 -0.59
N LEU A 56 -1.75 -17.44 -1.21
CA LEU A 56 -1.98 -18.32 -2.37
C LEU A 56 -2.82 -19.53 -2.02
N ARG A 57 -2.58 -20.15 -0.85
CA ARG A 57 -3.41 -21.26 -0.35
C ARG A 57 -4.84 -20.81 -0.09
N ASP A 58 -5.01 -19.68 0.60
CA ASP A 58 -6.33 -19.16 1.02
C ASP A 58 -7.17 -18.65 -0.15
N ALA A 59 -6.55 -18.02 -1.14
CA ALA A 59 -7.23 -17.54 -2.35
C ALA A 59 -7.86 -18.66 -3.18
N ASN A 60 -7.31 -19.89 -3.09
CA ASN A 60 -7.79 -21.08 -3.79
C ASN A 60 -8.03 -20.88 -5.31
N ASP A 61 -7.19 -20.06 -5.97
CA ASP A 61 -7.24 -19.84 -7.42
C ASP A 61 -6.37 -20.89 -8.15
N PRO A 62 -6.95 -21.79 -8.97
CA PRO A 62 -6.20 -22.88 -9.59
C PRO A 62 -5.05 -22.44 -10.51
N PRO A 63 -5.19 -21.40 -11.37
CA PRO A 63 -4.06 -20.85 -12.11
C PRO A 63 -2.88 -20.43 -11.23
N MET A 64 -3.14 -19.71 -10.13
CA MET A 64 -2.10 -19.31 -9.19
C MET A 64 -1.39 -20.50 -8.54
N GLN A 65 -2.14 -21.52 -8.10
CA GLN A 65 -1.56 -22.73 -7.51
C GLN A 65 -0.72 -23.54 -8.51
N ALA A 66 -1.12 -23.55 -9.79
CA ALA A 66 -0.38 -24.25 -10.84
C ALA A 66 0.93 -23.53 -11.21
N ILE A 67 0.96 -22.21 -11.13
CA ILE A 67 2.15 -21.38 -11.39
C ILE A 67 3.14 -21.49 -10.22
N TRP A 68 2.66 -21.45 -8.98
CA TRP A 68 3.49 -21.52 -7.78
C TRP A 68 3.79 -22.97 -7.37
N GLY A 69 4.60 -23.65 -8.18
CA GLY A 69 4.99 -25.04 -7.95
C GLY A 69 5.97 -25.25 -6.79
N ARG A 70 6.16 -26.53 -6.40
CA ARG A 70 7.03 -26.97 -5.27
C ARG A 70 8.40 -26.28 -5.23
N GLU A 71 9.04 -26.08 -6.38
CA GLU A 71 10.38 -25.49 -6.49
C GLU A 71 10.43 -23.99 -6.10
N LEU A 72 9.28 -23.30 -6.13
CA LEU A 72 9.13 -21.90 -5.73
C LEU A 72 8.76 -21.75 -4.24
N HIS A 73 8.52 -22.85 -3.52
CA HIS A 73 8.36 -22.81 -2.07
C HIS A 73 9.72 -22.63 -1.40
N LYS A 74 10.03 -21.40 -1.01
CA LYS A 74 11.36 -21.04 -0.47
C LYS A 74 11.39 -20.98 1.05
N GLN A 75 10.24 -20.93 1.71
CA GLN A 75 10.17 -20.87 3.17
C GLN A 75 11.00 -21.96 3.87
N PRO A 76 10.95 -23.26 3.47
CA PRO A 76 11.74 -24.28 4.16
C PRO A 76 13.26 -24.05 4.07
N LEU A 77 13.72 -23.56 2.92
CA LEU A 77 15.14 -23.25 2.69
C LEU A 77 15.58 -22.04 3.53
N LEU A 78 14.74 -21.02 3.60
CA LEU A 78 14.97 -19.83 4.41
C LEU A 78 15.04 -20.17 5.91
N LEU A 79 14.15 -21.03 6.40
CA LEU A 79 14.16 -21.49 7.79
C LEU A 79 15.40 -22.34 8.10
N GLN A 80 15.80 -23.21 7.17
CA GLN A 80 17.02 -24.00 7.28
C GLN A 80 18.26 -23.09 7.37
N ASP A 81 18.36 -22.09 6.50
CA ASP A 81 19.48 -21.17 6.50
C ASP A 81 19.49 -20.27 7.73
N ALA A 82 18.31 -19.81 8.18
CA ALA A 82 18.17 -19.02 9.40
C ALA A 82 18.67 -19.80 10.63
N ALA A 83 18.37 -21.10 10.70
CA ALA A 83 18.88 -21.97 11.75
C ALA A 83 20.42 -22.10 11.72
N ALA A 84 21.03 -22.11 10.53
CA ALA A 84 22.48 -22.20 10.38
C ALA A 84 23.22 -20.94 10.88
N VAL A 85 22.57 -19.77 10.84
CA VAL A 85 23.15 -18.48 11.29
C VAL A 85 22.53 -17.97 12.59
N ALA A 86 21.74 -18.78 13.28
CA ALA A 86 20.95 -18.38 14.45
C ALA A 86 21.81 -17.82 15.61
N ALA A 87 23.05 -18.28 15.76
CA ALA A 87 23.98 -17.78 16.78
C ALA A 87 24.32 -16.28 16.61
N SER A 88 24.18 -15.76 15.39
CA SER A 88 24.44 -14.36 15.05
C SER A 88 23.16 -13.55 14.89
N ALA A 89 21.99 -14.17 15.06
CA ALA A 89 20.71 -13.49 14.93
C ALA A 89 20.49 -12.53 16.11
N ARG A 90 20.07 -11.31 15.80
CA ARG A 90 19.56 -10.33 16.77
C ARG A 90 18.23 -9.75 16.26
N PRO A 91 17.31 -9.36 17.15
CA PRO A 91 16.07 -8.71 16.74
C PRO A 91 16.36 -7.41 15.99
N VAL A 92 15.72 -7.23 14.83
CA VAL A 92 15.77 -6.00 14.05
C VAL A 92 14.34 -5.55 13.81
N PRO A 93 13.75 -4.75 14.70
CA PRO A 93 12.33 -4.39 14.65
C PRO A 93 11.90 -3.85 13.29
N ALA A 94 12.73 -2.99 12.67
CA ALA A 94 12.46 -2.42 11.35
C ALA A 94 12.27 -3.48 10.25
N VAL A 95 13.04 -4.58 10.29
CA VAL A 95 12.92 -5.69 9.33
C VAL A 95 11.64 -6.46 9.57
N THR A 96 11.34 -6.80 10.82
CA THR A 96 10.10 -7.48 11.19
C THR A 96 8.89 -6.67 10.74
N ILE A 97 8.90 -5.37 11.02
CA ILE A 97 7.80 -4.47 10.66
C ILE A 97 7.66 -4.37 9.14
N SER A 98 8.76 -4.17 8.42
CA SER A 98 8.72 -4.11 6.95
C SER A 98 8.16 -5.40 6.33
N ALA A 99 8.56 -6.56 6.85
CA ALA A 99 8.08 -7.85 6.40
C ALA A 99 6.59 -8.07 6.72
N GLU A 100 6.16 -7.72 7.94
CA GLU A 100 4.76 -7.81 8.38
C GLU A 100 3.83 -6.95 7.53
N LEU A 101 4.24 -5.72 7.23
CA LEU A 101 3.47 -4.79 6.39
C LEU A 101 3.39 -5.28 4.95
N LEU A 102 4.51 -5.77 4.38
CA LEU A 102 4.49 -6.34 3.05
C LEU A 102 3.60 -7.59 2.98
N GLY A 103 3.65 -8.44 4.01
CA GLY A 103 2.74 -9.57 4.15
C GLY A 103 1.27 -9.13 4.24
N GLU A 104 0.97 -8.05 4.96
CA GLU A 104 -0.38 -7.49 4.98
C GLU A 104 -0.79 -6.98 3.60
N HIS A 105 0.07 -6.27 2.86
CA HIS A 105 -0.22 -5.87 1.48
C HIS A 105 -0.59 -7.03 0.57
N LEU A 106 0.11 -8.16 0.69
CA LEU A 106 -0.23 -9.38 -0.04
C LEU A 106 -1.61 -9.92 0.33
N ARG A 107 -1.98 -9.90 1.62
CA ARG A 107 -3.33 -10.29 2.08
C ARG A 107 -4.41 -9.35 1.53
N LEU A 108 -4.18 -8.04 1.57
CA LEU A 108 -5.12 -7.04 1.05
C LEU A 108 -5.31 -7.21 -0.47
N ARG A 109 -4.22 -7.45 -1.21
CA ARG A 109 -4.25 -7.76 -2.65
C ARG A 109 -5.04 -9.02 -2.93
N ALA A 110 -4.75 -10.11 -2.21
CA ALA A 110 -5.45 -11.37 -2.36
C ALA A 110 -6.97 -11.25 -2.10
N ALA A 111 -7.37 -10.46 -1.10
CA ALA A 111 -8.77 -10.23 -0.78
C ALA A 111 -9.51 -9.41 -1.86
N HIS A 112 -8.80 -8.55 -2.59
CA HIS A 112 -9.40 -7.69 -3.62
C HIS A 112 -9.41 -8.36 -5.01
N ASP A 113 -8.25 -8.83 -5.46
CA ASP A 113 -8.08 -9.54 -6.73
C ASP A 113 -6.96 -10.58 -6.57
N PRO A 114 -7.30 -11.85 -6.30
CA PRO A 114 -6.33 -12.94 -6.20
C PRO A 114 -5.38 -13.05 -7.39
N ARG A 115 -5.84 -12.73 -8.61
CA ARG A 115 -5.02 -12.87 -9.82
C ARG A 115 -3.96 -11.78 -9.93
N SER A 116 -4.13 -10.65 -9.25
CA SER A 116 -3.07 -9.64 -9.13
C SER A 116 -1.80 -10.20 -8.49
N LEU A 117 -1.91 -11.26 -7.67
CA LEU A 117 -0.76 -11.97 -7.07
C LEU A 117 0.18 -12.61 -8.10
N LEU A 118 -0.21 -12.75 -9.38
CA LEU A 118 0.73 -13.11 -10.46
C LEU A 118 1.91 -12.15 -10.52
N GLY A 119 1.67 -10.87 -10.25
CA GLY A 119 2.72 -9.86 -10.19
C GLY A 119 3.67 -10.10 -9.03
N SER A 120 3.13 -10.40 -7.87
CA SER A 120 3.89 -10.78 -6.68
C SER A 120 4.71 -12.06 -6.91
N ALA A 121 4.10 -13.08 -7.52
CA ALA A 121 4.76 -14.31 -7.92
C ALA A 121 5.91 -14.03 -8.88
N TYR A 122 5.68 -13.21 -9.89
CA TYR A 122 6.70 -12.78 -10.84
C TYR A 122 7.86 -12.08 -10.10
N ALA A 123 7.58 -11.09 -9.25
CA ALA A 123 8.59 -10.35 -8.51
C ALA A 123 9.47 -11.27 -7.64
N LEU A 124 8.85 -12.16 -6.86
CA LEU A 124 9.55 -13.14 -6.01
C LEU A 124 10.34 -14.16 -6.83
N ALA A 125 9.77 -14.61 -7.96
CA ALA A 125 10.45 -15.49 -8.88
C ALA A 125 11.62 -14.78 -9.59
N THR A 126 11.56 -13.44 -9.79
CA THR A 126 12.58 -12.63 -10.49
C THR A 126 13.78 -12.19 -9.65
N TRP A 127 13.74 -12.37 -8.33
CA TRP A 127 14.89 -12.08 -7.47
C TRP A 127 16.17 -12.86 -7.88
N TYR A 128 16.03 -13.89 -8.72
CA TYR A 128 17.07 -14.84 -9.14
C TYR A 128 18.23 -14.33 -10.03
N MET A 129 18.26 -13.08 -10.52
CA MET A 129 19.27 -12.69 -11.52
C MET A 129 20.65 -12.40 -10.89
N GLY A 130 21.39 -13.47 -10.57
CA GLY A 130 22.77 -13.42 -10.05
C GLY A 130 23.14 -14.46 -8.98
N GLY A 131 22.28 -15.47 -8.77
CA GLY A 131 22.38 -16.47 -7.70
C GLY A 131 23.78 -17.02 -7.37
N PRO A 132 24.59 -17.52 -8.33
CA PRO A 132 25.84 -18.18 -8.00
C PRO A 132 26.91 -17.17 -7.58
N GLU A 133 26.96 -16.04 -8.28
CA GLU A 133 27.90 -14.95 -7.99
C GLU A 133 27.55 -14.28 -6.66
N LEU A 134 26.26 -14.05 -6.40
CA LEU A 134 25.77 -13.51 -5.14
C LEU A 134 26.01 -14.48 -3.97
N SER A 135 25.68 -15.76 -4.13
CA SER A 135 25.93 -16.80 -3.12
C SER A 135 27.42 -16.91 -2.80
N ALA A 136 28.28 -17.01 -3.80
CA ALA A 136 29.74 -17.07 -3.62
C ALA A 136 30.31 -15.79 -3.00
N ARG A 137 29.74 -14.62 -3.29
CA ARG A 137 30.11 -13.35 -2.65
C ARG A 137 29.69 -13.32 -1.18
N LEU A 138 28.44 -13.66 -0.88
CA LEU A 138 27.93 -13.67 0.49
C LEU A 138 28.64 -14.72 1.35
N ALA A 139 28.92 -15.91 0.81
CA ALA A 139 29.74 -16.93 1.47
C ALA A 139 31.09 -16.37 1.94
N ARG A 140 31.76 -15.59 1.06
CA ARG A 140 33.05 -14.94 1.38
C ARG A 140 32.89 -13.80 2.39
N ALA A 141 31.90 -12.91 2.18
CA ALA A 141 31.66 -11.75 3.04
C ALA A 141 31.31 -12.17 4.48
N LEU A 142 30.49 -13.23 4.63
CA LEU A 142 30.02 -13.76 5.91
C LEU A 142 30.95 -14.82 6.53
N ARG A 143 31.96 -15.27 5.77
CA ARG A 143 32.89 -16.35 6.12
C ARG A 143 32.17 -17.67 6.47
N LEU A 144 31.13 -18.00 5.72
CA LEU A 144 30.37 -19.24 5.91
C LEU A 144 31.20 -20.43 5.40
N GLY A 145 31.46 -21.40 6.27
CA GLY A 145 32.15 -22.64 5.92
C GLY A 145 31.18 -23.74 5.49
N GLY A 146 31.53 -24.52 4.46
CA GLY A 146 30.82 -25.76 4.12
C GLY A 146 29.43 -25.60 3.48
N GLY A 147 29.09 -24.42 2.98
CA GLY A 147 27.81 -24.17 2.27
C GLY A 147 26.57 -24.08 3.18
N ALA A 148 26.72 -24.21 4.50
CA ALA A 148 25.62 -24.04 5.43
C ALA A 148 25.14 -22.58 5.44
N GLY A 149 23.83 -22.36 5.38
CA GLY A 149 23.22 -21.04 5.42
C GLY A 149 23.02 -20.36 4.07
N LEU A 150 23.20 -21.05 2.93
CA LEU A 150 23.04 -20.49 1.58
C LEU A 150 22.05 -21.28 0.70
N SER A 151 21.32 -22.24 1.27
CA SER A 151 20.40 -23.13 0.56
C SER A 151 19.34 -22.37 -0.25
N TYR A 152 18.82 -21.26 0.28
CA TYR A 152 17.89 -20.37 -0.39
C TYR A 152 18.50 -19.78 -1.66
N LEU A 153 19.70 -19.21 -1.56
CA LEU A 153 20.37 -18.55 -2.68
C LEU A 153 20.79 -19.58 -3.75
N ASP A 154 21.33 -20.72 -3.31
CA ASP A 154 21.76 -21.81 -4.20
C ASP A 154 20.58 -22.44 -4.97
N SER A 155 19.34 -22.28 -4.47
CA SER A 155 18.15 -22.82 -5.13
C SER A 155 17.72 -22.07 -6.40
N PHE A 156 18.29 -20.89 -6.68
CA PHE A 156 17.92 -20.09 -7.84
C PHE A 156 18.67 -20.48 -9.12
N ASP A 157 19.88 -21.02 -9.01
CA ASP A 157 20.76 -21.34 -10.14
C ASP A 157 20.23 -22.47 -11.01
N SER A 158 19.75 -23.52 -10.36
CA SER A 158 19.16 -24.68 -11.03
C SER A 158 17.75 -24.39 -11.54
N TRP A 159 17.03 -23.46 -10.90
CA TRP A 159 15.65 -23.18 -11.23
C TRP A 159 15.49 -22.25 -12.44
N GLY A 160 16.12 -21.06 -12.41
CA GLY A 160 15.85 -19.97 -13.35
C GLY A 160 16.04 -20.36 -14.82
N GLN A 161 17.19 -20.92 -15.19
CA GLN A 161 17.44 -21.27 -16.60
C GLN A 161 16.53 -22.40 -17.11
N ALA A 162 16.23 -23.39 -16.27
CA ALA A 162 15.48 -24.57 -16.68
C ALA A 162 13.96 -24.36 -16.65
N HIS A 163 13.44 -23.50 -15.77
CA HIS A 163 12.01 -23.41 -15.48
C HIS A 163 11.39 -22.05 -15.86
N TRP A 164 12.20 -21.00 -16.06
CA TRP A 164 11.67 -19.68 -16.42
C TRP A 164 10.80 -19.66 -17.67
N PRO A 165 11.15 -20.31 -18.80
CA PRO A 165 10.29 -20.32 -19.98
C PRO A 165 8.91 -20.91 -19.70
N THR A 166 8.85 -21.97 -18.88
CA THR A 166 7.60 -22.60 -18.47
C THR A 166 6.79 -21.68 -17.56
N PHE A 167 7.42 -21.11 -16.54
CA PHE A 167 6.78 -20.17 -15.61
C PHE A 167 6.19 -18.96 -16.36
N ALA A 168 6.97 -18.34 -17.24
CA ALA A 168 6.53 -17.22 -18.07
C ALA A 168 5.36 -17.62 -18.98
N ALA A 169 5.43 -18.78 -19.64
CA ALA A 169 4.34 -19.28 -20.48
C ALA A 169 3.05 -19.54 -19.69
N GLN A 170 3.16 -19.99 -18.43
CA GLN A 170 1.99 -20.18 -17.57
C GLN A 170 1.36 -18.85 -17.15
N ILE A 171 2.16 -17.83 -16.83
CA ILE A 171 1.65 -16.47 -16.56
C ILE A 171 0.92 -15.92 -17.80
N GLU A 172 1.49 -16.07 -19.00
CA GLU A 172 0.87 -15.63 -20.26
C GLU A 172 -0.45 -16.33 -20.58
N ALA A 173 -0.59 -17.58 -20.12
CA ALA A 173 -1.80 -18.35 -20.35
C ALA A 173 -2.98 -17.93 -19.45
N VAL A 174 -2.74 -17.13 -18.41
CA VAL A 174 -3.82 -16.67 -17.53
C VAL A 174 -4.65 -15.59 -18.23
N PRO A 175 -5.96 -15.78 -18.40
CA PRO A 175 -6.81 -14.77 -19.02
C PRO A 175 -6.97 -13.56 -18.09
N LEU A 176 -6.45 -12.41 -18.53
CA LEU A 176 -6.50 -11.14 -17.84
C LEU A 176 -7.18 -10.06 -18.72
N SER A 177 -8.02 -9.23 -18.11
CA SER A 177 -8.48 -7.99 -18.73
C SER A 177 -7.35 -6.96 -18.78
N ALA A 178 -7.51 -5.86 -19.51
CA ALA A 178 -6.53 -4.78 -19.51
C ALA A 178 -6.31 -4.19 -18.10
N GLU A 179 -7.38 -4.07 -17.32
CA GLU A 179 -7.31 -3.67 -15.91
C GLU A 179 -6.58 -4.73 -15.06
N GLY A 180 -6.90 -6.02 -15.24
CA GLY A 180 -6.20 -7.11 -14.54
C GLY A 180 -4.70 -7.12 -14.84
N GLN A 181 -4.29 -6.84 -16.08
CA GLN A 181 -2.87 -6.69 -16.43
C GLN A 181 -2.21 -5.52 -15.68
N GLN A 182 -2.90 -4.39 -15.55
CA GLN A 182 -2.40 -3.25 -14.77
C GLN A 182 -2.27 -3.60 -13.28
N GLN A 183 -3.24 -4.34 -12.71
CA GLN A 183 -3.18 -4.79 -11.31
C GLN A 183 -2.02 -5.77 -11.07
N VAL A 184 -1.78 -6.69 -12.00
CA VAL A 184 -0.62 -7.60 -11.97
C VAL A 184 0.70 -6.82 -12.01
N VAL A 185 0.82 -5.83 -12.89
CA VAL A 185 2.03 -4.97 -12.93
C VAL A 185 2.20 -4.17 -11.64
N ALA A 186 1.11 -3.62 -11.09
CA ALA A 186 1.15 -2.87 -9.84
C ALA A 186 1.60 -3.75 -8.67
N ALA A 187 1.08 -4.97 -8.55
CA ALA A 187 1.46 -5.92 -7.51
C ALA A 187 2.96 -6.28 -7.55
N ALA A 188 3.52 -6.47 -8.75
CA ALA A 188 4.96 -6.73 -8.89
C ALA A 188 5.81 -5.56 -8.37
N ARG A 189 5.43 -4.33 -8.72
CA ARG A 189 6.12 -3.11 -8.27
C ARG A 189 6.03 -2.93 -6.76
N GLU A 190 4.87 -3.20 -6.17
CA GLU A 190 4.66 -3.10 -4.72
C GLU A 190 5.52 -4.08 -3.93
N VAL A 191 5.62 -5.33 -4.42
CA VAL A 191 6.49 -6.34 -3.81
C VAL A 191 7.96 -5.91 -3.89
N LEU A 192 8.42 -5.44 -5.05
CA LEU A 192 9.79 -4.95 -5.20
C LEU A 192 10.09 -3.70 -4.35
N ASP A 193 9.14 -2.76 -4.24
CA ASP A 193 9.26 -1.60 -3.35
C ASP A 193 9.40 -2.04 -1.88
N GLY A 194 8.57 -2.98 -1.42
CA GLY A 194 8.64 -3.49 -0.04
C GLY A 194 9.93 -4.27 0.24
N ILE A 195 10.41 -5.00 -0.76
CA ILE A 195 11.71 -5.67 -0.74
C ILE A 195 12.86 -4.68 -0.63
N GLU A 196 12.86 -3.63 -1.46
CA GLU A 196 13.86 -2.56 -1.44
C GLU A 196 13.87 -1.89 -0.05
N GLN A 197 12.69 -1.63 0.52
CA GLN A 197 12.56 -1.08 1.88
C GLN A 197 13.14 -2.01 2.96
N LEU A 198 12.82 -3.31 2.90
CA LEU A 198 13.35 -4.31 3.83
C LEU A 198 14.88 -4.38 3.75
N LEU A 199 15.44 -4.43 2.53
CA LEU A 199 16.88 -4.52 2.30
C LEU A 199 17.64 -3.29 2.80
N ASN A 200 17.05 -2.10 2.67
CA ASN A 200 17.62 -0.87 3.21
C ASN A 200 17.76 -0.88 4.75
N GLN A 201 17.07 -1.79 5.45
CA GLN A 201 17.21 -1.95 6.91
C GLN A 201 18.38 -2.86 7.30
N LEU A 202 18.98 -3.55 6.34
CA LEU A 202 19.94 -4.62 6.63
C LEU A 202 21.38 -4.15 6.67
N HIS A 203 21.75 -3.09 5.93
CA HIS A 203 23.15 -2.65 5.90
C HIS A 203 23.34 -1.13 5.64
N PRO A 204 23.94 -0.38 6.59
CA PRO A 204 24.21 -0.81 7.96
C PRO A 204 22.92 -1.24 8.66
N LEU A 205 23.01 -2.17 9.60
CA LEU A 205 21.83 -2.72 10.26
C LEU A 205 21.07 -1.61 10.98
N ASN A 206 19.79 -1.42 10.65
CA ASN A 206 18.98 -0.40 11.28
C ASN A 206 18.42 -0.93 12.62
N GLU A 207 19.11 -0.60 13.70
CA GLU A 207 18.67 -0.88 15.06
C GLU A 207 17.80 0.24 15.65
N SER A 208 17.50 1.28 14.87
CA SER A 208 16.76 2.44 15.36
C SER A 208 15.40 2.03 15.94
N PRO A 209 14.97 2.72 17.00
CA PRO A 209 13.70 2.44 17.65
C PRO A 209 12.50 2.69 16.73
N ALA A 210 11.36 2.14 17.14
CA ALA A 210 10.07 2.28 16.46
C ALA A 210 9.67 3.73 16.09
N SER A 211 10.30 4.74 16.70
CA SER A 211 10.09 6.15 16.36
C SER A 211 10.58 6.56 14.96
N GLU A 212 11.42 5.76 14.29
CA GLU A 212 11.82 5.99 12.89
C GLU A 212 10.95 5.22 11.88
N LEU A 213 9.97 4.43 12.34
CA LEU A 213 9.14 3.57 11.49
C LEU A 213 8.36 4.35 10.44
N VAL A 214 7.97 5.59 10.72
CA VAL A 214 7.26 6.43 9.76
C VAL A 214 8.02 6.55 8.43
N THR A 215 9.36 6.61 8.48
CA THR A 215 10.19 6.68 7.27
C THR A 215 10.25 5.34 6.52
N LEU A 216 9.97 4.22 7.20
CA LEU A 216 9.77 2.91 6.56
C LEU A 216 8.46 2.89 5.77
N PHE A 217 7.38 3.40 6.36
CA PHE A 217 6.08 3.52 5.67
C PHE A 217 6.16 4.49 4.50
N ASN A 218 6.74 5.66 4.77
CA ASN A 218 6.75 6.76 3.84
C ASN A 218 8.02 7.60 4.07
N PRO A 219 9.08 7.38 3.27
CA PRO A 219 10.29 8.19 3.32
C PRO A 219 10.04 9.70 3.11
N LEU A 220 8.86 10.07 2.58
CA LEU A 220 8.47 11.46 2.31
C LEU A 220 7.64 12.09 3.45
N ALA A 221 7.25 11.33 4.48
CA ALA A 221 6.39 11.79 5.58
C ALA A 221 7.10 12.64 6.63
N GLY A 222 8.43 12.77 6.55
CA GLY A 222 9.25 13.37 7.61
C GLY A 222 9.24 12.52 8.89
N ASN A 223 9.72 13.09 9.99
CA ASN A 223 9.78 12.41 11.29
C ASN A 223 8.60 12.86 12.16
N HIS A 224 7.62 12.00 12.34
CA HIS A 224 6.49 12.19 13.25
C HIS A 224 6.17 10.87 13.97
N PRO A 225 5.61 10.92 15.19
CA PRO A 225 5.31 9.71 15.94
C PRO A 225 4.24 8.88 15.22
N ILE A 226 4.41 7.57 15.23
CA ILE A 226 3.39 6.60 14.84
C ILE A 226 3.28 5.52 15.92
N SER A 227 2.23 4.70 15.87
CA SER A 227 2.12 3.53 16.76
C SER A 227 3.28 2.56 16.57
N ASP A 228 3.75 1.96 17.66
CA ASP A 228 4.69 0.84 17.67
C ASP A 228 4.00 -0.53 17.81
N ASP A 229 2.67 -0.56 17.97
CA ASP A 229 1.87 -1.78 18.02
C ASP A 229 1.58 -2.28 16.59
N MET A 230 2.07 -3.48 16.28
CA MET A 230 1.92 -4.10 14.97
C MET A 230 0.46 -4.30 14.54
N GLU A 231 -0.44 -4.64 15.46
CA GLU A 231 -1.85 -4.87 15.13
C GLU A 231 -2.57 -3.56 14.82
N GLU A 232 -2.15 -2.46 15.44
CA GLU A 232 -2.61 -1.10 15.10
C GLU A 232 -2.13 -0.67 13.72
N LEU A 233 -0.85 -0.93 13.40
CA LEU A 233 -0.29 -0.63 12.07
C LEU A 233 -1.02 -1.39 10.97
N LYS A 234 -1.27 -2.70 11.16
CA LYS A 234 -2.08 -3.50 10.23
C LYS A 234 -3.52 -3.00 10.12
N ALA A 235 -4.12 -2.56 11.22
CA ALA A 235 -5.47 -1.98 11.22
C ALA A 235 -5.53 -0.71 10.37
N ALA A 236 -4.50 0.15 10.43
CA ALA A 236 -4.41 1.34 9.59
C ALA A 236 -4.35 1.00 8.09
N LEU A 237 -3.58 -0.02 7.70
CA LEU A 237 -3.53 -0.48 6.31
C LEU A 237 -4.89 -1.01 5.82
N ARG A 238 -5.58 -1.81 6.64
CA ARG A 238 -6.94 -2.30 6.32
C ARG A 238 -7.97 -1.18 6.22
N ALA A 239 -7.90 -0.19 7.11
CA ALA A 239 -8.76 0.98 7.05
C ALA A 239 -8.55 1.77 5.76
N HIS A 240 -7.30 1.91 5.31
CA HIS A 240 -7.00 2.53 4.03
C HIS A 240 -7.53 1.73 2.83
N GLN A 241 -7.42 0.40 2.85
CA GLN A 241 -8.02 -0.42 1.78
C GLN A 241 -9.53 -0.17 1.64
N ARG A 242 -10.23 -0.03 2.77
CA ARG A 242 -11.66 0.34 2.76
C ARG A 242 -11.88 1.74 2.21
N MET A 243 -11.01 2.69 2.53
CA MET A 243 -11.03 4.02 1.92
C MET A 243 -10.85 3.96 0.40
N ASP A 244 -9.96 3.13 -0.12
CA ASP A 244 -9.73 3.00 -1.57
C ASP A 244 -10.96 2.46 -2.30
N GLN A 245 -11.73 1.56 -1.67
CA GLN A 245 -12.97 1.03 -2.24
C GLN A 245 -14.08 2.10 -2.31
N ILE A 246 -14.12 3.01 -1.33
CA ILE A 246 -15.14 4.07 -1.26
C ILE A 246 -14.72 5.30 -2.07
N PHE A 247 -13.42 5.56 -2.18
CA PHE A 247 -12.86 6.72 -2.87
C PHE A 247 -11.69 6.33 -3.81
N PRO A 248 -11.94 5.56 -4.90
CA PRO A 248 -10.92 5.25 -5.90
C PRO A 248 -10.22 6.48 -6.50
N TYR A 249 -10.90 7.63 -6.43
CA TYR A 249 -10.37 8.96 -6.70
C TYR A 249 -8.94 9.19 -6.16
N MET A 250 -8.63 8.69 -4.96
CA MET A 250 -7.33 8.91 -4.33
C MET A 250 -6.19 8.28 -5.09
N GLU A 251 -6.35 7.00 -5.45
CA GLU A 251 -5.38 6.29 -6.26
C GLU A 251 -5.31 6.89 -7.67
N LEU A 252 -6.45 7.22 -8.29
CA LEU A 252 -6.48 7.80 -9.63
C LEU A 252 -5.78 9.16 -9.72
N ARG A 253 -5.89 9.99 -8.67
CA ARG A 253 -5.30 11.34 -8.65
C ARG A 253 -3.87 11.36 -8.14
N TYR A 254 -3.58 10.64 -7.06
CA TYR A 254 -2.31 10.76 -6.34
C TYR A 254 -1.42 9.51 -6.48
N GLY A 255 -1.97 8.41 -6.99
CA GLY A 255 -1.29 7.13 -7.16
C GLY A 255 -0.65 6.63 -5.88
N ILE A 256 0.41 5.84 -6.08
CA ILE A 256 1.19 5.24 -4.99
C ILE A 256 1.71 6.26 -3.97
N LYS A 257 1.97 7.50 -4.39
CA LYS A 257 2.43 8.56 -3.47
C LYS A 257 1.33 8.91 -2.48
N GLY A 258 0.10 9.13 -2.95
CA GLY A 258 -1.04 9.41 -2.06
C GLY A 258 -1.32 8.27 -1.10
N ARG A 259 -1.14 7.03 -1.57
CA ARG A 259 -1.29 5.82 -0.76
C ARG A 259 -0.31 5.79 0.41
N LYS A 260 0.99 6.00 0.16
CA LYS A 260 2.04 6.04 1.20
C LYS A 260 1.77 7.11 2.25
N PHE A 261 1.27 8.29 1.85
CA PHE A 261 0.85 9.33 2.81
C PHE A 261 -0.37 8.92 3.63
N SER A 262 -1.37 8.30 3.01
CA SER A 262 -2.57 7.86 3.73
C SER A 262 -2.24 6.80 4.80
N TRP A 263 -1.31 5.89 4.52
CA TRP A 263 -0.81 4.92 5.50
C TRP A 263 -0.10 5.59 6.66
N SER A 264 0.87 6.48 6.39
CA SER A 264 1.61 7.18 7.45
C SER A 264 0.70 8.05 8.30
N ASP A 265 -0.23 8.78 7.67
CA ASP A 265 -1.18 9.65 8.36
C ASP A 265 -2.14 8.84 9.24
N GLY A 266 -2.58 7.66 8.77
CA GLY A 266 -3.37 6.71 9.56
C GLY A 266 -2.64 6.25 10.83
N CYS A 267 -1.36 5.88 10.69
CA CYS A 267 -0.53 5.45 11.82
C CYS A 267 -0.23 6.60 12.79
N TRP A 268 -0.07 7.82 12.29
CA TRP A 268 0.06 9.03 13.10
C TRP A 268 -1.22 9.31 13.89
N MET A 269 -2.39 9.24 13.26
CA MET A 269 -3.68 9.47 13.95
C MET A 269 -3.90 8.49 15.10
N ILE A 270 -3.43 7.24 15.00
CA ILE A 270 -3.44 6.30 16.11
C ILE A 270 -2.61 6.80 17.29
N SER A 271 -1.41 7.34 17.03
CA SER A 271 -0.53 7.88 18.08
C SER A 271 -1.17 9.03 18.87
N LEU A 272 -2.10 9.77 18.24
CA LEU A 272 -2.83 10.86 18.89
C LEU A 272 -3.89 10.38 19.89
N THR A 273 -4.29 9.10 19.86
CA THR A 273 -5.40 8.61 20.68
C THR A 273 -5.11 8.59 22.18
N GLY A 274 -3.85 8.77 22.59
CA GLY A 274 -3.47 8.99 23.99
C GLY A 274 -3.59 10.45 24.47
N GLU A 275 -3.85 11.40 23.56
CA GLU A 275 -3.91 12.83 23.85
C GLU A 275 -5.32 13.28 24.29
N ALA A 276 -5.40 14.48 24.86
CA ALA A 276 -6.70 15.09 25.18
C ALA A 276 -7.53 15.34 23.90
N GLN A 277 -8.84 15.07 23.93
CA GLN A 277 -9.74 15.19 22.77
C GLN A 277 -9.61 16.52 22.02
N ALA A 278 -9.48 17.64 22.74
CA ALA A 278 -9.30 18.96 22.13
C ALA A 278 -8.00 19.07 21.29
N SER A 279 -6.92 18.45 21.78
CA SER A 279 -5.64 18.36 21.06
C SER A 279 -5.79 17.51 19.79
N VAL A 280 -6.44 16.35 19.89
CA VAL A 280 -6.69 15.49 18.73
C VAL A 280 -7.53 16.19 17.67
N ASN A 281 -8.64 16.82 18.08
CA ASN A 281 -9.49 17.60 17.18
C ASN A 281 -8.68 18.68 16.45
N GLN A 282 -7.83 19.43 17.17
CA GLN A 282 -7.01 20.48 16.58
C GLN A 282 -6.00 19.94 15.56
N GLN A 283 -5.27 18.88 15.90
CA GLN A 283 -4.25 18.30 15.04
C GLN A 283 -4.85 17.65 13.78
N VAL A 284 -5.92 16.88 13.94
CA VAL A 284 -6.60 16.22 12.82
C VAL A 284 -7.31 17.25 11.94
N GLN A 285 -7.91 18.30 12.50
CA GLN A 285 -8.48 19.40 11.70
C GLN A 285 -7.40 20.13 10.90
N TRP A 286 -6.23 20.37 11.48
CA TRP A 286 -5.11 20.95 10.74
C TRP A 286 -4.74 20.08 9.53
N LEU A 287 -4.62 18.76 9.72
CA LEU A 287 -4.31 17.83 8.63
C LEU A 287 -5.43 17.83 7.58
N ALA A 288 -6.70 17.73 8.00
CA ALA A 288 -7.85 17.74 7.09
C ALA A 288 -7.87 19.01 6.22
N ARG A 289 -7.62 20.19 6.80
CA ARG A 289 -7.55 21.46 6.05
C ARG A 289 -6.33 21.52 5.12
N LEU A 290 -5.21 20.94 5.54
CA LEU A 290 -3.99 20.85 4.73
C LEU A 290 -4.21 19.95 3.50
N LEU A 291 -4.95 18.85 3.66
CA LEU A 291 -5.28 17.91 2.58
C LEU A 291 -6.40 18.46 1.67
N ALA A 292 -7.40 19.14 2.22
CA ALA A 292 -8.47 19.80 1.45
C ALA A 292 -7.91 20.81 0.45
N ARG A 293 -6.91 21.62 0.84
CA ARG A 293 -6.15 22.52 -0.07
C ARG A 293 -5.53 21.82 -1.27
N ARG A 294 -5.31 20.51 -1.19
CA ARG A 294 -4.71 19.69 -2.24
C ARG A 294 -5.74 18.90 -3.03
N GLY A 295 -7.03 19.01 -2.68
CA GLY A 295 -8.14 18.30 -3.31
C GLY A 295 -8.53 17.02 -2.58
N MET A 296 -8.33 16.93 -1.27
CA MET A 296 -8.85 15.83 -0.43
C MET A 296 -9.82 16.41 0.61
N PRO A 297 -11.12 16.54 0.27
CA PRO A 297 -12.09 17.23 1.11
C PRO A 297 -12.24 16.61 2.49
N GLN A 298 -12.69 17.39 3.48
CA GLN A 298 -12.78 16.96 4.88
C GLN A 298 -13.62 15.69 5.09
N TRP A 299 -14.63 15.44 4.25
CA TRP A 299 -15.41 14.20 4.27
C TRP A 299 -14.54 12.94 4.10
N PHE A 300 -13.46 13.02 3.33
CA PHE A 300 -12.48 11.93 3.22
C PHE A 300 -11.86 11.60 4.59
N MET A 301 -11.45 12.62 5.35
CA MET A 301 -10.87 12.44 6.68
C MET A 301 -11.90 11.91 7.68
N GLU A 302 -13.16 12.37 7.59
CA GLU A 302 -14.27 11.84 8.39
C GLU A 302 -14.41 10.32 8.21
N CYS A 303 -14.51 9.86 6.96
CA CYS A 303 -14.61 8.44 6.65
C CYS A 303 -13.36 7.66 7.09
N HIS A 304 -12.16 8.21 6.89
CA HIS A 304 -10.92 7.55 7.26
C HIS A 304 -10.85 7.29 8.77
N LEU A 305 -11.19 8.28 9.60
CA LEU A 305 -11.22 8.14 11.06
C LEU A 305 -12.21 7.06 11.51
N LEU A 306 -13.37 6.97 10.86
CA LEU A 306 -14.39 5.97 11.17
C LEU A 306 -13.92 4.56 10.82
N PHE A 307 -13.35 4.35 9.62
CA PHE A 307 -12.81 3.03 9.25
C PHE A 307 -11.60 2.65 10.11
N LEU A 308 -10.76 3.61 10.45
CA LEU A 308 -9.62 3.39 11.33
C LEU A 308 -10.08 2.93 12.71
N ALA A 309 -11.04 3.63 13.32
CA ALA A 309 -11.61 3.24 14.60
C ALA A 309 -12.29 1.87 14.55
N ASP A 310 -13.01 1.55 13.47
CA ASP A 310 -13.68 0.26 13.28
C ASP A 310 -12.67 -0.89 13.20
N GLU A 311 -11.63 -0.76 12.37
CA GLU A 311 -10.56 -1.76 12.26
C GLU A 311 -9.81 -1.96 13.58
N LEU A 312 -9.47 -0.87 14.28
CA LEU A 312 -8.80 -0.91 15.57
C LEU A 312 -9.66 -1.59 16.64
N ASN A 313 -10.95 -1.28 16.70
CA ASN A 313 -11.89 -1.90 17.64
C ASN A 313 -12.11 -3.39 17.36
N ARG A 314 -11.97 -3.81 16.11
CA ARG A 314 -12.07 -5.21 15.69
C ARG A 314 -10.87 -6.03 16.17
N VAL A 315 -9.65 -5.49 16.04
CA VAL A 315 -8.43 -6.24 16.39
C VAL A 315 -7.98 -6.06 17.84
N LEU A 316 -8.25 -4.91 18.44
CA LEU A 316 -7.85 -4.56 19.81
C LEU A 316 -9.05 -4.04 20.62
N PRO A 317 -10.07 -4.88 20.87
CA PRO A 317 -11.32 -4.45 21.52
C PRO A 317 -11.12 -3.92 22.94
N ALA A 318 -10.05 -4.33 23.64
CA ALA A 318 -9.71 -3.84 24.97
C ALA A 318 -9.38 -2.34 24.99
N ASN A 319 -8.94 -1.77 23.85
CA ASN A 319 -8.54 -0.36 23.73
C ASN A 319 -9.68 0.52 23.17
N ARG A 320 -10.92 0.03 23.14
CA ARG A 320 -12.07 0.72 22.52
C ARG A 320 -12.31 2.14 23.03
N GLU A 321 -12.14 2.36 24.34
CA GLU A 321 -12.32 3.69 24.93
C GLU A 321 -11.29 4.69 24.38
N ARG A 322 -10.03 4.26 24.22
CA ARG A 322 -8.97 5.07 23.60
C ARG A 322 -9.29 5.41 22.15
N TYR A 323 -9.80 4.45 21.38
CA TYR A 323 -10.16 4.67 19.97
C TYR A 323 -11.45 5.47 19.76
N ALA A 324 -12.28 5.64 20.80
CA ALA A 324 -13.46 6.49 20.74
C ALA A 324 -13.09 7.95 20.39
N THR A 325 -11.88 8.38 20.74
CA THR A 325 -11.34 9.70 20.36
C THR A 325 -11.33 9.94 18.86
N LEU A 326 -11.07 8.92 18.04
CA LEU A 326 -11.12 9.02 16.57
C LEU A 326 -12.56 9.23 16.07
N ILE A 327 -13.52 8.53 16.68
CA ILE A 327 -14.95 8.65 16.35
C ILE A 327 -15.47 10.04 16.71
N GLU A 328 -15.14 10.56 17.89
CA GLU A 328 -15.53 11.92 18.28
C GLU A 328 -14.87 12.98 17.39
N THR A 329 -13.63 12.76 16.96
CA THR A 329 -12.95 13.64 16.00
C THR A 329 -13.65 13.62 14.63
N ALA A 330 -14.07 12.44 14.15
CA ALA A 330 -14.85 12.32 12.92
C ALA A 330 -16.18 13.08 13.01
N ARG A 331 -16.89 12.97 14.14
CA ARG A 331 -18.13 13.74 14.38
C ARG A 331 -17.89 15.25 14.44
N PHE A 332 -16.79 15.67 15.04
CA PHE A 332 -16.38 17.08 15.06
C PHE A 332 -16.20 17.61 13.63
N LEU A 333 -15.48 16.87 12.77
CA LEU A 333 -15.33 17.22 11.37
C LEU A 333 -16.68 17.21 10.61
N ALA A 334 -17.51 16.18 10.80
CA ALA A 334 -18.82 16.10 10.17
C ALA A 334 -19.73 17.27 10.58
N THR A 335 -19.63 17.74 11.82
CA THR A 335 -20.35 18.92 12.32
C THR A 335 -19.92 20.20 11.58
N GLU A 336 -18.63 20.39 11.34
CA GLU A 336 -18.12 21.53 10.57
C GLU A 336 -18.59 21.49 9.12
N ARG A 337 -18.58 20.33 8.46
CA ARG A 337 -19.09 20.16 7.09
C ARG A 337 -20.60 20.40 7.02
N SER A 338 -21.35 19.86 7.98
CA SER A 338 -22.82 19.93 8.03
C SER A 338 -23.38 21.35 8.23
N LYS A 339 -22.54 22.34 8.56
CA LYS A 339 -22.93 23.77 8.51
C LYS A 339 -23.31 24.22 7.10
N TYR A 340 -22.81 23.55 6.07
CA TYR A 340 -23.00 23.92 4.67
C TYR A 340 -23.55 22.79 3.81
N VAL A 341 -23.16 21.54 4.10
CA VAL A 341 -23.64 20.35 3.39
C VAL A 341 -23.77 19.19 4.38
N ASN A 342 -25.01 18.89 4.80
CA ASN A 342 -25.29 17.75 5.68
C ASN A 342 -25.29 16.41 4.91
N ASP A 343 -25.38 15.28 5.61
CA ASP A 343 -25.28 13.94 4.99
C ASP A 343 -26.40 13.63 3.99
N THR A 344 -27.61 14.17 4.22
CA THR A 344 -28.73 13.99 3.29
C THR A 344 -28.49 14.76 1.99
N GLU A 345 -27.99 15.99 2.11
CA GLU A 345 -27.62 16.82 0.96
C GLU A 345 -26.44 16.22 0.20
N LEU A 346 -25.45 15.69 0.92
CA LEU A 346 -24.28 15.04 0.34
C LEU A 346 -24.70 13.84 -0.53
N GLY A 347 -25.56 12.96 0.00
CA GLY A 347 -26.09 11.82 -0.76
C GLY A 347 -26.92 12.25 -1.98
N ALA A 348 -27.79 13.25 -1.81
CA ALA A 348 -28.61 13.77 -2.93
C ALA A 348 -27.76 14.41 -4.04
N LEU A 349 -26.69 15.11 -3.69
CA LEU A 349 -25.74 15.70 -4.65
C LEU A 349 -24.92 14.63 -5.36
N ASP A 350 -24.60 13.53 -4.70
CA ASP A 350 -23.92 12.38 -5.29
C ASP A 350 -24.80 11.65 -6.31
N GLU A 351 -26.04 11.32 -5.93
CA GLU A 351 -27.01 10.70 -6.85
C GLU A 351 -27.28 11.59 -8.07
N ALA A 352 -27.46 12.89 -7.85
CA ALA A 352 -27.73 13.84 -8.92
C ALA A 352 -26.52 14.07 -9.83
N PHE A 353 -25.29 13.84 -9.34
CA PHE A 353 -24.08 13.85 -10.16
C PHE A 353 -24.11 12.69 -11.16
N TYR A 354 -24.34 11.44 -10.73
CA TYR A 354 -24.37 10.28 -11.64
C TYR A 354 -25.58 10.25 -12.56
N ALA A 355 -26.71 10.83 -12.13
CA ALA A 355 -27.86 11.02 -13.01
C ALA A 355 -27.50 11.86 -14.26
N GLN A 356 -26.49 12.73 -14.15
CA GLN A 356 -26.01 13.57 -15.25
C GLN A 356 -24.74 13.03 -15.93
N ALA A 357 -23.78 12.50 -15.16
CA ALA A 357 -22.51 12.00 -15.68
C ALA A 357 -22.63 10.62 -16.37
N GLY A 358 -23.62 9.81 -15.97
CA GLY A 358 -23.78 8.40 -16.36
C GLY A 358 -23.63 7.47 -15.16
N GLN A 359 -24.49 6.46 -15.05
CA GLN A 359 -24.50 5.53 -13.92
C GLN A 359 -23.33 4.54 -13.94
N GLU A 360 -22.76 4.27 -15.11
CA GLU A 360 -21.56 3.46 -15.27
C GLU A 360 -20.37 4.01 -14.46
N TRP A 361 -20.30 5.33 -14.30
CA TRP A 361 -19.25 6.00 -13.55
C TRP A 361 -19.31 5.71 -12.05
N HIS A 362 -20.49 5.43 -11.50
CA HIS A 362 -20.62 5.08 -10.09
C HIS A 362 -19.84 3.80 -9.74
N SER A 363 -19.72 2.88 -10.69
CA SER A 363 -18.94 1.65 -10.47
C SER A 363 -17.42 1.88 -10.49
N TRP A 364 -16.95 2.91 -11.20
CA TRP A 364 -15.53 3.19 -11.37
C TRP A 364 -15.00 4.22 -10.36
N MET A 365 -15.80 5.22 -10.08
CA MET A 365 -15.47 6.35 -9.21
C MET A 365 -16.69 6.75 -8.37
N PRO A 366 -17.09 5.93 -7.38
CA PRO A 366 -18.20 6.23 -6.49
C PRO A 366 -17.95 7.51 -5.66
N ASN A 367 -19.02 8.08 -5.10
CA ASN A 367 -19.00 9.21 -4.17
C ASN A 367 -18.41 10.55 -4.70
N CYS A 368 -18.21 10.70 -6.01
CA CYS A 368 -17.65 11.92 -6.61
C CYS A 368 -18.50 13.17 -6.39
N GLY A 369 -19.83 13.09 -6.49
CA GLY A 369 -20.68 14.25 -6.23
C GLY A 369 -20.63 14.65 -4.76
N GLY A 370 -20.55 13.67 -3.86
CA GLY A 370 -20.33 13.90 -2.43
C GLY A 370 -18.98 14.55 -2.12
N LEU A 371 -17.89 14.10 -2.77
CA LEU A 371 -16.56 14.71 -2.64
C LEU A 371 -16.56 16.18 -3.10
N ILE A 372 -17.16 16.45 -4.27
CA ILE A 372 -17.29 17.81 -4.81
C ILE A 372 -18.08 18.70 -3.84
N ALA A 373 -19.21 18.20 -3.33
CA ALA A 373 -20.03 18.92 -2.36
C ALA A 373 -19.27 19.20 -1.04
N SER A 374 -18.51 18.22 -0.54
CA SER A 374 -17.65 18.42 0.64
C SER A 374 -16.58 19.47 0.39
N ALA A 375 -16.00 19.56 -0.80
CA ALA A 375 -15.01 20.59 -1.12
C ALA A 375 -15.63 22.00 -1.12
N VAL A 376 -16.88 22.13 -1.55
CA VAL A 376 -17.64 23.38 -1.43
C VAL A 376 -17.85 23.72 0.06
N ALA A 377 -18.19 22.75 0.90
CA ALA A 377 -18.29 22.97 2.34
C ALA A 377 -16.96 23.41 2.96
N ASP A 378 -15.83 22.83 2.55
CA ASP A 378 -14.49 23.24 3.00
C ASP A 378 -14.14 24.68 2.58
N HIS A 379 -14.45 25.03 1.33
CA HIS A 379 -14.28 26.39 0.82
C HIS A 379 -15.12 27.40 1.63
N LEU A 380 -16.39 27.08 1.92
CA LEU A 380 -17.27 27.91 2.74
C LEU A 380 -16.83 27.97 4.21
N ASN A 381 -16.16 26.92 4.71
CA ASN A 381 -15.47 26.90 6.01
C ASN A 381 -14.14 27.69 6.01
N GLY A 382 -13.83 28.41 4.92
CA GLY A 382 -12.63 29.26 4.82
C GLY A 382 -11.35 28.46 4.68
N VAL A 383 -11.39 27.28 4.07
CA VAL A 383 -10.18 26.57 3.64
C VAL A 383 -9.77 27.10 2.26
N PRO A 384 -8.64 27.81 2.13
CA PRO A 384 -8.20 28.37 0.86
C PRO A 384 -7.99 27.26 -0.17
N HIS A 385 -8.31 27.50 -1.44
CA HIS A 385 -8.04 26.58 -2.56
C HIS A 385 -8.71 25.20 -2.49
N ALA A 386 -9.58 24.94 -1.50
CA ALA A 386 -10.19 23.62 -1.32
C ALA A 386 -11.06 23.23 -2.52
N LEU A 387 -11.86 24.16 -3.02
CA LEU A 387 -12.72 23.94 -4.18
C LEU A 387 -11.91 23.91 -5.49
N GLU A 388 -11.01 24.88 -5.67
CA GLU A 388 -10.22 25.03 -6.89
C GLU A 388 -9.36 23.78 -7.17
N ALA A 389 -8.80 23.18 -6.10
CA ALA A 389 -7.98 21.99 -6.22
C ALA A 389 -8.77 20.76 -6.70
N ILE A 390 -10.03 20.57 -6.26
CA ILE A 390 -10.85 19.45 -6.73
C ILE A 390 -11.48 19.75 -8.10
N GLU A 391 -11.98 20.98 -8.29
CA GLU A 391 -12.62 21.42 -9.51
C GLU A 391 -11.67 21.31 -10.70
N GLY A 392 -10.43 21.79 -10.56
CA GLY A 392 -9.43 21.74 -11.63
C GLY A 392 -9.11 20.31 -12.10
N TRP A 393 -9.26 19.30 -11.22
CA TRP A 393 -9.08 17.90 -11.59
C TRP A 393 -10.37 17.30 -12.17
N MET A 394 -11.51 17.50 -11.51
CA MET A 394 -12.82 16.95 -11.89
C MET A 394 -13.38 17.54 -13.19
N THR A 395 -12.88 18.70 -13.63
CA THR A 395 -13.34 19.40 -14.83
C THR A 395 -12.33 19.41 -15.98
N ASP A 396 -11.23 18.63 -15.86
CA ASP A 396 -10.21 18.51 -16.90
C ASP A 396 -10.73 17.71 -18.12
N PRO A 397 -10.92 18.33 -19.29
CA PRO A 397 -11.45 17.65 -20.47
C PRO A 397 -10.47 16.64 -21.08
N ALA A 398 -9.20 16.64 -20.67
CA ALA A 398 -8.25 15.60 -21.06
C ALA A 398 -8.46 14.30 -20.26
N ARG A 399 -9.19 14.36 -19.14
CA ARG A 399 -9.46 13.21 -18.25
C ARG A 399 -10.88 12.71 -18.35
N PHE A 400 -11.83 13.63 -18.50
CA PHE A 400 -13.25 13.32 -18.37
C PHE A 400 -14.06 13.77 -19.58
N PRO A 401 -15.13 13.02 -19.94
CA PRO A 401 -16.02 13.44 -21.01
C PRO A 401 -16.83 14.68 -20.61
N ALA A 402 -17.40 15.37 -21.61
CA ALA A 402 -18.18 16.60 -21.38
C ALA A 402 -19.32 16.42 -20.36
N ALA A 403 -20.05 15.30 -20.42
CA ALA A 403 -21.15 15.02 -19.48
C ALA A 403 -20.69 14.98 -18.02
N TRP A 404 -19.52 14.40 -17.74
CA TRP A 404 -18.91 14.40 -16.41
C TRP A 404 -18.52 15.81 -15.98
N VAL A 405 -17.84 16.56 -16.85
CA VAL A 405 -17.40 17.93 -16.56
C VAL A 405 -18.59 18.83 -16.24
N ASP A 406 -19.68 18.70 -17.01
CA ASP A 406 -20.91 19.45 -16.78
C ASP A 406 -21.61 19.02 -15.49
N ALA A 407 -21.61 17.72 -15.15
CA ALA A 407 -22.13 17.23 -13.88
C ALA A 407 -21.34 17.78 -12.69
N ALA A 408 -20.00 17.80 -12.76
CA ALA A 408 -19.15 18.36 -11.73
C ALA A 408 -19.47 19.84 -11.46
N ARG A 409 -19.56 20.65 -12.52
CA ARG A 409 -19.94 22.07 -12.43
C ARG A 409 -21.35 22.26 -11.86
N ALA A 410 -22.30 21.43 -12.29
CA ALA A 410 -23.66 21.48 -11.78
C ALA A 410 -23.72 21.14 -10.28
N THR A 411 -22.96 20.14 -9.82
CA THR A 411 -22.86 19.79 -8.39
C THR A 411 -22.27 20.92 -7.57
N ILE A 412 -21.21 21.59 -8.05
CA ILE A 412 -20.63 22.78 -7.39
C ILE A 412 -21.69 23.87 -7.24
N ALA A 413 -22.41 24.19 -8.33
CA ALA A 413 -23.44 25.22 -8.33
C ALA A 413 -24.60 24.89 -7.37
N ARG A 414 -25.06 23.64 -7.35
CA ARG A 414 -26.12 23.17 -6.44
C ARG A 414 -25.67 23.24 -4.98
N ALA A 415 -24.45 22.79 -4.66
CA ALA A 415 -23.91 22.84 -3.31
C ALA A 415 -23.80 24.29 -2.79
N HIS A 416 -23.39 25.24 -3.63
CA HIS A 416 -23.40 26.66 -3.25
C HIS A 416 -24.81 27.22 -2.99
N ALA A 417 -25.81 26.75 -3.74
CA ALA A 417 -27.19 27.21 -3.63
C ALA A 417 -27.87 26.75 -2.33
N LEU A 418 -27.38 25.69 -1.66
CA LEU A 418 -27.91 25.21 -0.38
C LEU A 418 -27.86 26.29 0.72
N ARG A 419 -26.93 27.24 0.64
CA ARG A 419 -26.83 28.37 1.58
C ARG A 419 -27.96 29.40 1.42
N GLY A 420 -28.67 29.39 0.28
CA GLY A 420 -29.71 30.37 -0.07
C GLY A 420 -31.13 29.93 0.26
N ALA A 421 -31.33 28.69 0.71
CA ALA A 421 -32.60 28.12 1.15
C ALA A 421 -32.68 28.12 2.67
#